data_AF-A0A6N4TIH8-F1
#
_entry.id   AF-A0A6N4TIH8-F1
#
_cell.length_a   1.000
_cell.length_b   1.000
_cell.length_c   1.000
_cell.angle_alpha   90.00
_cell.angle_beta   90.00
_cell.angle_gamma   90.00
#
_symmetry.space_group_name_H-M   'P 1'
#
loop_
_entity.id
_entity.type
_entity.pdbx_description
1 polymer ?
#
loop_
_entity_poly.entity_id
_entity_poly.type
_entity_poly.pdbx_seq_one_letter_code
_entity_poly.pdbx_strand_id
1 'polypeptide(L)'
;MNINSNMLEVILNSTISISELTKAGAKKIFDGLSKDNSKIVLRNNKPVAALISPDRYQDLLEKEEDLQLLEMALARQGKDSALTTREDFLKEMGIDDKSLLELPEIEME
;
A
#
# COMPACT_ATOMS: atom_id res chain seq x y z
N MET A 1 3.48 -13.90 19.34
CA MET A 1 2.99 -13.48 18.00
C MET A 1 1.59 -14.05 17.88
N ASN A 2 0.54 -13.23 18.01
CA ASN A 2 -0.85 -13.71 17.93
C ASN A 2 -1.17 -13.95 16.45
N ILE A 3 -1.26 -15.21 16.05
CA ILE A 3 -1.66 -15.61 14.70
C ILE A 3 -3.19 -15.59 14.67
N ASN A 4 -3.79 -14.70 13.88
CA ASN A 4 -5.24 -14.69 13.66
C ASN A 4 -5.64 -15.74 12.61
N SER A 5 -6.91 -16.11 12.56
CA SER A 5 -7.40 -17.22 11.72
C SER A 5 -7.10 -17.03 10.24
N ASN A 6 -7.16 -15.79 9.72
CA ASN A 6 -6.81 -15.48 8.34
C ASN A 6 -5.33 -15.75 8.05
N MET A 7 -4.44 -15.42 8.99
CA MET A 7 -3.02 -15.74 8.86
C MET A 7 -2.74 -17.24 8.91
N LEU A 8 -3.49 -17.99 9.71
CA LEU A 8 -3.35 -19.45 9.80
C LEU A 8 -3.77 -20.12 8.48
N GLU A 9 -4.86 -19.65 7.88
CA GLU A 9 -5.38 -20.16 6.60
C GLU A 9 -4.42 -19.87 5.43
N VAL A 10 -3.83 -18.68 5.39
CA VAL A 10 -2.78 -18.33 4.43
C VAL A 10 -1.55 -19.23 4.61
N ILE A 11 -1.08 -19.44 5.84
CA ILE A 11 0.11 -20.28 6.09
C ILE A 11 -0.16 -21.75 5.71
N LEU A 12 -1.33 -22.29 6.04
CA LEU A 12 -1.64 -23.71 5.80
C LEU A 12 -1.85 -24.00 4.30
N ASN A 13 -2.47 -23.09 3.55
CA ASN A 13 -2.83 -23.33 2.14
C ASN A 13 -1.79 -22.81 1.14
N SER A 14 -0.72 -22.16 1.59
CA SER A 14 0.18 -21.44 0.69
C SER A 14 1.67 -21.53 1.00
N THR A 15 2.10 -22.47 1.83
CA THR A 15 3.53 -22.63 2.15
C THR A 15 4.31 -23.39 1.08
N ILE A 16 5.58 -23.02 0.91
CA ILE A 16 6.54 -23.71 0.05
C ILE A 16 7.92 -23.72 0.71
N SER A 17 8.61 -24.86 0.69
CA SER A 17 9.98 -24.93 1.18
C SER A 17 10.99 -24.37 0.17
N ILE A 18 12.12 -23.84 0.65
CA ILE A 18 13.25 -23.46 -0.23
C ILE A 18 13.70 -24.65 -1.10
N SER A 19 13.63 -25.87 -0.56
CA SER A 19 13.96 -27.09 -1.30
C SER A 19 13.00 -27.36 -2.46
N GLU A 20 11.71 -27.05 -2.33
CA GLU A 20 10.73 -27.17 -3.43
C GLU A 20 10.89 -26.05 -4.45
N LEU A 21 11.20 -24.82 -4.01
CA LEU A 21 11.56 -23.71 -4.91
C LEU A 21 12.71 -24.05 -5.85
N THR A 22 13.71 -24.78 -5.34
CA THR A 22 14.86 -25.22 -6.14
C THR A 22 14.54 -26.47 -6.97
N LYS A 23 13.85 -27.48 -6.42
CA LYS A 23 13.56 -28.76 -7.10
C LYS A 23 12.41 -28.71 -8.10
N ALA A 24 11.29 -28.06 -7.78
CA ALA A 24 10.10 -28.00 -8.64
C ALA A 24 10.29 -27.07 -9.85
N GLY A 25 11.38 -26.30 -9.85
CA GLY A 25 11.67 -25.25 -10.81
C GLY A 25 10.85 -24.00 -10.47
N ALA A 26 11.54 -22.88 -10.26
CA ALA A 26 10.92 -21.61 -9.87
C ALA A 26 9.78 -21.19 -10.82
N LYS A 27 9.88 -21.56 -12.10
CA LYS A 27 8.87 -21.29 -13.13
C LYS A 27 7.46 -21.75 -12.76
N LYS A 28 7.26 -23.00 -12.33
CA LYS A 28 5.89 -23.50 -12.00
C LYS A 28 5.26 -22.77 -10.81
N ILE A 29 6.09 -22.29 -9.89
CA ILE A 29 5.66 -21.57 -8.70
C ILE A 29 5.27 -20.14 -9.07
N PHE A 30 6.04 -19.50 -9.96
CA PHE A 30 5.72 -18.18 -10.49
C PHE A 30 4.50 -18.21 -11.41
N ASP A 31 4.35 -19.22 -12.26
CA ASP A 31 3.18 -19.37 -13.16
C ASP A 31 1.87 -19.52 -12.36
N GLY A 32 1.93 -20.06 -11.15
CA GLY A 32 0.79 -20.18 -10.24
C GLY A 32 0.55 -18.95 -9.36
N LEU A 33 1.41 -17.93 -9.42
CA LEU A 33 1.29 -16.72 -8.60
C LEU A 33 0.36 -15.72 -9.29
N SER A 34 -0.71 -15.31 -8.61
CA SER A 34 -1.71 -14.36 -9.11
C SER A 34 -1.90 -13.20 -8.13
N LYS A 35 -2.76 -12.24 -8.49
CA LYS A 35 -3.08 -11.08 -7.64
C LYS A 35 -3.69 -11.49 -6.29
N ASP A 36 -4.46 -12.57 -6.28
CA ASP A 36 -5.23 -13.01 -5.11
C ASP A 36 -4.54 -14.08 -4.27
N ASN A 37 -3.32 -14.47 -4.65
CA ASN A 37 -2.58 -15.48 -3.93
C ASN A 37 -1.17 -15.00 -3.54
N SER A 38 -0.72 -15.52 -2.40
CA SER A 38 0.63 -15.34 -1.88
C SER A 38 1.19 -16.69 -1.54
N LYS A 39 2.52 -16.84 -1.49
CA LYS A 39 3.16 -18.05 -0.97
C LYS A 39 4.11 -17.71 0.17
N ILE A 40 4.08 -18.48 1.25
CA ILE A 40 5.01 -18.32 2.37
C ILE A 40 6.19 -19.27 2.19
N VAL A 41 7.40 -18.72 2.12
CA VAL A 41 8.63 -19.49 1.98
C VAL A 41 9.12 -19.96 3.34
N LEU A 42 9.38 -21.26 3.46
CA LEU A 42 9.87 -21.90 4.67
C LEU A 42 11.34 -22.33 4.53
N ARG A 43 12.14 -22.07 5.57
CA ARG A 43 13.47 -22.66 5.79
C ARG A 43 13.46 -23.41 7.12
N ASN A 44 13.77 -24.70 7.12
CA ASN A 44 13.73 -25.54 8.32
C ASN A 44 12.40 -25.40 9.08
N ASN A 45 11.27 -25.46 8.35
CA ASN A 45 9.90 -25.28 8.85
C ASN A 45 9.59 -23.94 9.52
N LYS A 46 10.43 -22.92 9.31
CA LYS A 46 10.21 -21.55 9.79
C LYS A 46 9.95 -20.62 8.61
N PRO A 47 8.92 -19.75 8.66
CA PRO A 47 8.71 -18.71 7.66
C PRO A 47 9.91 -17.77 7.58
N VAL A 48 10.38 -17.50 6.36
CA VAL A 48 11.52 -16.60 6.12
C VAL A 48 11.25 -15.53 5.07
N ALA A 49 10.27 -15.74 4.18
CA ALA A 49 9.88 -14.77 3.17
C ALA A 49 8.44 -15.02 2.70
N ALA A 50 7.87 -14.05 2.00
CA ALA A 50 6.62 -14.19 1.27
C ALA A 50 6.86 -13.86 -0.21
N LEU A 51 6.20 -14.60 -1.09
CA LEU A 51 6.13 -14.37 -2.53
C LEU A 51 4.74 -13.85 -2.86
N ILE A 52 4.67 -12.75 -3.59
CA ILE A 52 3.44 -12.11 -4.07
C ILE A 52 3.66 -11.64 -5.50
N SER A 53 2.57 -11.51 -6.26
CA SER A 53 2.64 -10.91 -7.60
C SER A 53 2.95 -9.41 -7.52
N PRO A 54 3.56 -8.82 -8.57
CA PRO A 54 3.82 -7.38 -8.61
C PRO A 54 2.56 -6.53 -8.41
N ASP A 55 1.44 -6.92 -9.04
CA ASP A 55 0.15 -6.21 -8.88
C ASP A 55 -0.31 -6.20 -7.42
N ARG A 56 -0.19 -7.33 -6.73
CA ARG A 56 -0.53 -7.41 -5.31
C ARG A 56 0.41 -6.58 -4.45
N TYR A 57 1.69 -6.51 -4.80
CA TYR A 57 2.64 -5.64 -4.11
C TYR A 57 2.26 -4.16 -4.26
N GLN A 58 1.92 -3.73 -5.48
CA GLN A 58 1.49 -2.36 -5.74
C GLN A 58 0.21 -2.01 -4.97
N ASP A 59 -0.81 -2.88 -5.02
CA ASP A 59 -2.05 -2.73 -4.25
C ASP A 59 -1.80 -2.58 -2.73
N LEU A 60 -0.78 -3.26 -2.19
CA LEU A 60 -0.43 -3.18 -0.77
C LEU A 60 0.22 -1.85 -0.43
N LEU A 61 1.09 -1.32 -1.32
CA LEU A 61 1.69 0.00 -1.15
C LEU A 61 0.64 1.10 -1.18
N GLU A 62 -0.29 1.05 -2.13
CA GLU A 62 -1.39 2.02 -2.25
C GLU A 62 -2.26 2.02 -0.98
N LYS A 63 -2.61 0.84 -0.47
CA LYS A 63 -3.38 0.73 0.78
C LYS A 63 -2.62 1.21 2.00
N GLU A 64 -1.29 1.05 2.03
CA GLU A 64 -0.46 1.59 3.11
C GLU A 64 -0.50 3.12 3.09
N GLU A 65 -0.37 3.74 1.92
CA GLU A 65 -0.51 5.18 1.75
C GLU A 65 -1.91 5.67 2.18
N ASP A 66 -2.97 5.00 1.74
CA ASP A 66 -4.36 5.32 2.13
C ASP A 66 -4.57 5.26 3.65
N LEU A 67 -3.97 4.27 4.32
CA LEU A 67 -4.05 4.15 5.78
C LEU A 67 -3.33 5.30 6.48
N GLN A 68 -2.18 5.73 5.97
CA GLN A 68 -1.48 6.92 6.48
C GLN A 68 -2.31 8.18 6.28
N LEU A 69 -2.94 8.35 5.10
CA LEU A 69 -3.86 9.45 4.82
C LEU A 69 -5.06 9.45 5.77
N LEU A 70 -5.66 8.28 6.01
CA LEU A 70 -6.78 8.12 6.94
C LEU A 70 -6.37 8.47 8.38
N GLU A 71 -5.20 8.03 8.84
CA GLU A 71 -4.70 8.37 10.17
C GLU A 71 -4.56 9.90 10.33
N MET A 72 -4.00 10.58 9.32
CA MET A 72 -3.90 12.03 9.33
C MET A 72 -5.26 12.72 9.32
N ALA A 73 -6.23 12.21 8.56
CA ALA A 73 -7.59 12.75 8.55
C ALA A 73 -8.28 12.61 9.91
N LEU A 74 -8.17 11.44 10.55
CA LEU A 74 -8.70 11.19 11.88
C LEU A 74 -8.04 12.09 12.94
N ALA A 75 -6.72 12.28 12.85
CA ALA A 75 -5.97 13.17 13.73
C ALA A 75 -6.39 14.64 13.59
N ARG A 76 -6.85 15.07 12.41
CA ARG A 76 -7.44 16.41 12.18
C ARG A 76 -8.87 16.49 12.71
N GLN A 77 -9.69 15.46 12.49
CA GLN A 77 -11.10 15.44 12.93
C GLN A 77 -11.26 15.57 14.45
N GLY A 78 -10.33 15.00 15.23
CA GLY A 78 -10.34 15.09 16.70
C GLY A 78 -9.85 16.43 17.28
N LYS A 79 -9.46 17.39 16.44
CA LYS A 79 -8.96 18.70 16.87
C LYS A 79 -9.92 19.79 16.42
N ASP A 80 -10.26 20.69 17.32
CA ASP A 80 -10.94 21.94 16.98
C ASP A 80 -9.90 22.84 16.29
N SER A 81 -9.80 22.73 14.96
CA SER A 81 -8.85 23.53 14.18
C SER A 81 -9.51 24.84 13.80
N ALA A 82 -8.85 25.97 14.11
CA ALA A 82 -9.26 27.26 13.58
C ALA A 82 -9.34 27.17 12.05
N LEU A 83 -10.51 27.49 11.51
CA LEU A 83 -10.70 27.59 10.07
C LEU A 83 -9.98 28.85 9.58
N THR A 84 -9.33 28.75 8.44
CA THR A 84 -8.76 29.91 7.72
C THR A 84 -9.56 30.16 6.45
N THR A 85 -9.60 31.41 6.01
CA THR A 85 -10.21 31.75 4.73
C THR A 85 -9.25 31.43 3.60
N ARG A 86 -9.77 31.27 2.37
CA ARG A 86 -8.94 31.07 1.19
C ARG A 86 -7.99 32.25 0.99
N GLU A 87 -8.49 33.47 1.17
CA GLU A 87 -7.73 34.71 1.01
C GLU A 87 -6.57 34.79 2.00
N ASP A 88 -6.81 34.47 3.27
CA ASP A 88 -5.77 34.48 4.31
C ASP A 88 -4.71 33.39 4.05
N PHE A 89 -5.13 32.19 3.62
CA PHE A 89 -4.22 31.11 3.26
C PHE A 89 -3.32 31.46 2.07
N LEU A 90 -3.87 32.02 0.98
CA LEU A 90 -3.09 32.41 -0.20
C LEU A 90 -2.07 33.50 0.14
N LYS A 91 -2.49 34.48 0.95
CA LYS A 91 -1.62 35.53 1.45
C LYS A 91 -0.48 34.97 2.31
N GLU A 92 -0.75 34.01 3.19
CA GLU A 92 0.27 33.32 4.00
C GLU A 92 1.25 32.55 3.12
N MET A 93 0.78 31.93 2.05
CA MET A 93 1.62 31.18 1.11
C MET A 93 2.37 32.04 0.11
N GLY A 94 2.22 33.37 0.15
CA GLY A 94 2.84 34.28 -0.79
C GLY A 94 2.34 34.10 -2.22
N ILE A 95 1.14 33.52 -2.39
CA ILE A 95 0.48 33.34 -3.68
C ILE A 95 -0.38 34.57 -3.92
N ASP A 96 -0.09 35.30 -4.99
CA ASP A 96 -0.87 36.47 -5.37
C ASP A 96 -1.96 36.11 -6.40
N ASP A 97 -3.13 36.75 -6.30
CA ASP A 97 -4.26 36.47 -7.19
C ASP A 97 -3.95 36.73 -8.67
N LYS A 98 -2.99 37.61 -8.99
CA LYS A 98 -2.62 37.90 -10.38
C LYS A 98 -1.84 36.76 -11.00
N SER A 99 -0.94 36.16 -10.24
CA SER A 99 -0.16 34.98 -10.63
C SER A 99 -1.05 33.78 -10.93
N LEU A 100 -2.18 33.65 -10.21
CA LEU A 100 -3.20 32.63 -10.46
C LEU A 100 -3.99 32.89 -11.76
N LEU A 101 -4.28 34.16 -12.07
CA LEU A 101 -4.98 34.56 -13.29
C LEU A 101 -4.12 34.44 -14.55
N GLU A 102 -2.80 34.47 -14.40
CA GLU A 102 -1.83 34.29 -15.49
C GLU A 102 -1.48 32.82 -15.78
N LEU A 103 -2.01 31.88 -14.98
CA LEU A 103 -1.84 30.46 -15.25
C LEU A 103 -2.52 30.08 -16.56
N PRO A 104 -1.89 29.24 -17.40
CA PRO A 104 -2.52 28.76 -18.62
C PRO A 104 -3.79 27.98 -18.26
N GLU A 105 -4.85 28.19 -19.04
CA GLU A 105 -6.04 27.34 -18.94
C GLU A 105 -5.64 25.90 -19.30
N ILE A 106 -5.90 24.99 -18.37
CA ILE A 106 -5.72 23.55 -18.57
C ILE A 106 -7.10 22.99 -18.91
N GLU A 107 -7.27 22.45 -20.12
CA GLU A 107 -8.44 21.63 -20.44
C GLU A 107 -8.36 20.34 -19.61
N MET A 108 -9.31 20.14 -18.70
CA MET A 108 -9.44 18.87 -17.99
C MET A 108 -10.26 17.91 -18.85
N GLU A 109 -9.67 16.77 -19.23
CA GLU A 109 -10.36 15.66 -19.91
C GLU A 109 -11.36 14.93 -18.99
#